data_AF-A0A1G9U0F5-F1
#
_entry.id   AF-A0A1G9U0F5-F1
#
_cell.length_a   1.000
_cell.length_b   1.000
_cell.length_c   1.000
_cell.angle_alpha   90.00
_cell.angle_beta   90.00
_cell.angle_gamma   90.00
#
_symmetry.space_group_name_H-M   'P 1'
#
loop_
_entity.id
_entity.type
_entity.pdbx_description
1 polymer ?
#
loop_
_entity_poly.entity_id
_entity_poly.type
_entity_poly.pdbx_seq_one_letter_code
_entity_poly.pdbx_strand_id
1 'polypeptide(L)'
;MRVLFLGVITAALSCAACSTVNEPEPAARTGFMASLPAMPSLPTIHMPNVNLADLHLPGTNRQAPQVDPDLEAVVYWRVIDDDILVVHADTHGCTVRSDFTVDVEQYDGDIYTVRLTRNEPDRCSQNLPWGVQLGFGFEELGVPNGGSIIVLNPIDQRAWDWNEPGRTAQTQR
;
A
#
# COMPACT_ATOMS: atom_id res chain seq x y z
N MET A 1 -24.54 -10.73 -52.84
CA MET A 1 -25.95 -10.28 -52.84
C MET A 1 -26.19 -9.57 -51.52
N ARG A 2 -26.33 -8.24 -51.56
CA ARG A 2 -26.57 -7.36 -50.41
C ARG A 2 -28.02 -7.56 -49.93
N VAL A 3 -28.22 -7.67 -48.62
CA VAL A 3 -29.49 -7.28 -48.01
C VAL A 3 -29.18 -6.47 -46.77
N LEU A 4 -29.23 -5.15 -46.95
CA LEU A 4 -29.38 -4.17 -45.87
C LEU A 4 -30.79 -4.30 -45.30
N PHE A 5 -30.93 -4.37 -43.99
CA PHE A 5 -32.17 -3.98 -43.32
C PHE A 5 -31.90 -2.78 -42.41
N LEU A 6 -32.36 -1.63 -42.87
CA LEU A 6 -32.63 -0.43 -42.07
C LEU A 6 -33.74 -0.77 -41.06
N GLY A 7 -33.52 -0.45 -39.78
CA GLY A 7 -34.50 -0.58 -38.72
C GLY A 7 -34.52 0.67 -37.85
N VAL A 8 -35.31 1.63 -38.30
CA VAL A 8 -35.86 2.86 -37.71
C VAL A 8 -35.65 3.12 -36.20
N ILE A 9 -35.23 4.36 -35.93
CA ILE A 9 -35.19 5.09 -34.66
C ILE A 9 -36.60 5.25 -34.07
N THR A 10 -36.78 4.87 -32.80
CA THR A 10 -37.88 5.39 -31.97
C THR A 10 -37.33 5.84 -30.61
N ALA A 11 -37.21 7.15 -30.47
CA ALA A 11 -37.02 7.84 -29.21
C ALA A 11 -38.32 7.80 -28.40
N ALA A 12 -38.24 7.37 -27.14
CA ALA A 12 -39.28 7.62 -26.16
C ALA A 12 -38.76 8.67 -25.17
N LEU A 13 -38.99 9.95 -25.51
CA LEU A 13 -39.08 11.02 -24.53
C LEU A 13 -40.39 10.83 -23.76
N SER A 14 -40.31 10.63 -22.45
CA SER A 14 -41.44 10.85 -21.55
C SER A 14 -41.04 11.85 -20.50
N CYS A 15 -41.53 13.07 -20.68
CA CYS A 15 -41.53 14.14 -19.71
C CYS A 15 -42.50 13.86 -18.55
N ALA A 16 -42.23 14.58 -17.46
CA ALA A 16 -43.20 15.07 -16.48
C ALA A 16 -43.81 14.07 -15.49
N ALA A 17 -43.30 14.12 -14.26
CA ALA A 17 -44.15 14.35 -13.09
C ALA A 17 -43.29 14.87 -11.92
N CYS A 18 -43.31 16.19 -11.71
CA CYS A 18 -43.10 16.76 -10.38
C CYS A 18 -44.30 16.36 -9.54
N SER A 19 -44.16 15.36 -8.68
CA SER A 19 -45.09 15.15 -7.58
C SER A 19 -44.43 15.66 -6.31
N THR A 20 -44.69 16.93 -6.02
CA THR A 20 -44.60 17.49 -4.67
C THR A 20 -45.53 16.67 -3.79
N VAL A 21 -44.98 15.73 -3.02
CA VAL A 21 -45.75 15.11 -1.96
C VAL A 21 -45.79 16.13 -0.81
N ASN A 22 -46.93 16.82 -0.72
CA ASN A 22 -47.33 17.48 0.51
C ASN A 22 -47.55 16.36 1.53
N GLU A 23 -46.61 16.17 2.45
CA GLU A 23 -46.88 15.39 3.64
C GLU A 23 -47.89 16.17 4.51
N PRO A 24 -49.00 15.53 4.91
CA PRO A 24 -49.91 16.13 5.86
C PRO A 24 -49.24 16.15 7.24
N GLU A 25 -49.19 17.33 7.83
CA GLU A 25 -48.76 17.59 9.20
C GLU A 25 -49.49 16.64 10.18
N PRO A 26 -48.78 15.74 10.88
CA PRO A 26 -49.43 14.97 11.93
C PRO A 26 -49.54 15.86 13.18
N ALA A 27 -50.79 16.17 13.50
CA ALA A 27 -51.25 16.83 14.71
C ALA A 27 -50.37 16.53 15.95
N ALA A 28 -50.09 17.60 16.69
CA ALA A 28 -49.38 17.60 17.97
C ALA A 28 -49.86 16.45 18.86
N ARG A 29 -49.08 15.37 18.90
CA ARG A 29 -49.20 14.34 19.93
C ARG A 29 -48.50 14.88 21.16
N THR A 30 -49.28 15.52 22.04
CA THR A 30 -48.94 15.69 23.45
C THR A 30 -48.74 14.31 24.07
N GLY A 31 -47.51 13.83 24.02
CA GLY A 31 -47.08 12.57 24.59
C GLY A 31 -45.76 12.79 25.30
N PHE A 32 -45.82 12.86 26.63
CA PHE A 32 -44.75 12.63 27.60
C PHE A 32 -43.33 12.50 27.03
N MET A 33 -42.62 13.62 26.89
CA MET A 33 -41.16 13.61 26.81
C MET A 33 -40.65 13.26 28.21
N ALA A 34 -40.43 11.96 28.46
CA ALA A 34 -39.64 11.51 29.59
C ALA A 34 -38.26 12.17 29.47
N SER A 35 -37.93 12.98 30.47
CA SER A 35 -36.62 13.58 30.68
C SER A 35 -35.58 12.47 30.87
N LEU A 36 -34.92 12.06 29.79
CA LEU A 36 -33.69 11.30 29.92
C LEU A 36 -32.59 12.27 30.35
N PRO A 37 -31.86 12.00 31.45
CA PRO A 37 -30.71 12.82 31.81
C PRO A 37 -29.67 12.77 30.67
N ALA A 38 -29.04 13.90 30.38
CA ALA A 38 -27.96 13.98 29.42
C ALA A 38 -26.87 12.96 29.80
N MET A 39 -26.46 12.11 28.86
CA MET A 39 -25.42 11.12 29.15
C MET A 39 -24.11 11.85 29.51
N PRO A 40 -23.37 11.37 30.53
CA PRO A 40 -22.07 11.90 30.83
C PRO A 40 -21.13 11.70 29.63
N SER A 41 -20.36 12.74 29.29
CA SER A 41 -19.32 12.64 28.26
C SER A 41 -18.31 11.56 28.66
N LEU A 42 -18.08 10.59 27.79
CA LEU A 42 -17.04 9.59 28.02
C LEU A 42 -15.67 10.28 28.12
N PRO A 43 -14.80 9.84 29.03
CA PRO A 43 -13.44 10.34 29.08
C PRO A 43 -12.71 10.03 27.78
N THR A 44 -11.97 10.99 27.26
CA THR A 44 -11.07 10.77 26.12
C THR A 44 -10.02 9.75 26.51
N ILE A 45 -10.12 8.53 25.98
CA ILE A 45 -9.06 7.52 26.12
C ILE A 45 -7.93 7.96 25.20
N HIS A 46 -6.84 8.45 25.80
CA HIS A 46 -5.59 8.67 25.09
C HIS A 46 -4.97 7.30 24.82
N MET A 47 -5.19 6.77 23.61
CA MET A 47 -4.48 5.57 23.19
C MET A 47 -3.01 5.94 22.93
N PRO A 48 -2.05 5.34 23.65
CA PRO A 48 -0.66 5.53 23.32
C PRO A 48 -0.43 4.97 21.91
N ASN A 49 0.42 5.65 21.13
CA ASN A 49 0.93 5.09 19.89
C ASN A 49 1.92 3.98 20.27
N VAL A 50 1.48 2.72 20.17
CA VAL A 50 2.32 1.55 20.43
C VAL A 50 2.80 1.00 19.10
N ASN A 51 4.12 0.98 18.89
CA ASN A 51 4.71 0.29 17.76
C ASN A 51 4.70 -1.21 18.03
N LEU A 52 4.12 -1.99 17.12
CA LEU A 52 4.09 -3.46 17.24
C LEU A 52 5.50 -4.06 17.25
N ALA A 53 6.47 -3.40 16.62
CA ALA A 53 7.87 -3.80 16.63
C ALA A 53 8.54 -3.72 18.02
N ASP A 54 8.02 -2.88 18.92
CA ASP A 54 8.56 -2.67 20.27
C ASP A 54 7.92 -3.58 21.32
N LEU A 55 6.92 -4.39 20.93
CA LEU A 55 6.25 -5.32 21.83
C LEU A 55 7.14 -6.52 22.14
N HIS A 56 7.73 -6.51 23.33
CA HIS A 56 8.40 -7.68 23.88
C HIS A 56 7.35 -8.70 24.37
N LEU A 57 7.17 -9.79 23.62
CA LEU A 57 6.28 -10.89 24.01
C LEU A 57 6.99 -11.79 25.05
N PRO A 58 6.50 -11.85 26.30
CA PRO A 58 7.13 -12.68 27.32
C PRO A 58 7.06 -14.17 26.95
N GLY A 59 8.19 -14.86 27.06
CA GLY A 59 8.32 -16.28 26.71
C GLY A 59 8.95 -16.55 25.34
N THR A 60 9.14 -15.50 24.52
CA THR A 60 9.94 -15.55 23.30
C THR A 60 11.06 -14.53 23.41
N ASN A 61 12.32 -14.97 23.57
CA ASN A 61 13.49 -14.07 23.47
C ASN A 61 13.77 -13.66 22.02
N ARG A 62 12.73 -13.57 21.17
CA ARG A 62 12.82 -13.24 19.76
C ARG A 62 12.46 -11.77 19.59
N GLN A 63 13.41 -10.99 19.09
CA GLN A 63 13.25 -9.57 18.80
C GLN A 63 13.07 -9.41 17.29
N ALA A 64 11.92 -8.95 16.80
CA ALA A 64 11.68 -8.83 15.36
C ALA A 64 12.86 -8.12 14.65
N PRO A 65 13.29 -8.58 13.47
CA PRO A 65 14.29 -7.86 12.69
C PRO A 65 13.84 -6.42 12.50
N GLN A 66 14.71 -5.47 12.82
CA GLN A 66 14.38 -4.05 12.72
C GLN A 66 14.70 -3.57 11.31
N VAL A 67 13.76 -2.79 10.75
CA VAL A 67 13.98 -2.07 9.49
C VAL A 67 15.10 -1.06 9.71
N ASP A 68 16.03 -0.99 8.77
CA ASP A 68 17.15 -0.05 8.82
C ASP A 68 16.78 1.22 8.04
N PRO A 69 16.54 2.36 8.72
CA PRO A 69 16.09 3.59 8.07
C PRO A 69 17.17 4.26 7.20
N ASP A 70 18.44 3.86 7.34
CA ASP A 70 19.55 4.41 6.55
C ASP A 70 19.67 3.73 5.18
N LEU A 71 18.99 2.59 4.98
CA LEU A 71 18.90 1.92 3.70
C LEU A 71 17.96 2.64 2.74
N GLU A 72 18.17 2.42 1.45
CA GLU A 72 17.29 2.97 0.43
C GLU A 72 15.89 2.37 0.53
N ALA A 73 14.89 3.26 0.46
CA ALA A 73 13.50 2.86 0.49
C ALA A 73 13.10 2.11 -0.79
N VAL A 74 12.40 1.00 -0.61
CA VAL A 74 11.83 0.20 -1.69
C VAL A 74 10.32 0.42 -1.75
N VAL A 75 9.74 0.36 -2.94
CA VAL A 75 8.29 0.52 -3.15
C VAL A 75 7.53 -0.66 -2.53
N TYR A 76 7.98 -1.88 -2.84
CA TYR A 76 7.54 -3.13 -2.21
C TYR A 76 8.50 -4.25 -2.57
N TRP A 77 8.32 -5.42 -1.95
CA TRP A 77 9.01 -6.65 -2.33
C TRP A 77 8.05 -7.84 -2.26
N ARG A 78 8.38 -8.92 -2.97
CA ARG A 78 7.64 -10.19 -2.93
C ARG A 78 8.58 -11.35 -3.23
N VAL A 79 8.22 -12.54 -2.78
CA VAL A 79 8.88 -13.79 -3.19
C VAL A 79 7.97 -14.51 -4.20
N ILE A 80 8.58 -15.04 -5.26
CA ILE A 80 7.92 -15.85 -6.28
C ILE A 80 8.47 -17.27 -6.14
N ASP A 81 7.59 -18.27 -6.19
CA ASP A 81 7.90 -19.71 -6.20
C ASP A 81 8.86 -20.20 -5.09
N ASP A 82 8.93 -19.46 -3.98
CA ASP A 82 9.80 -19.72 -2.82
C ASP A 82 11.32 -19.73 -3.12
N ASP A 83 11.74 -19.14 -4.25
CA ASP A 83 13.13 -19.14 -4.71
C ASP A 83 13.61 -17.82 -5.36
N ILE A 84 12.71 -16.90 -5.69
CA ILE A 84 13.05 -15.60 -6.31
C ILE A 84 12.48 -14.45 -5.48
N LEU A 85 13.35 -13.64 -4.89
CA LEU A 85 13.02 -12.35 -4.30
C LEU A 85 12.92 -11.28 -5.38
N VAL A 86 11.76 -10.67 -5.55
CA VAL A 86 11.56 -9.51 -6.41
C VAL A 86 11.42 -8.27 -5.55
N VAL A 87 12.33 -7.32 -5.73
CA VAL A 87 12.31 -6.00 -5.07
C VAL A 87 11.95 -4.93 -6.08
N HIS A 88 11.03 -4.04 -5.73
CA HIS A 88 10.69 -2.87 -6.52
C HIS A 88 11.40 -1.65 -5.94
N ALA A 89 12.44 -1.17 -6.62
CA ALA A 89 13.24 -0.02 -6.18
C ALA A 89 12.68 1.28 -6.80
N ASP A 90 12.63 2.36 -6.00
CA ASP A 90 12.10 3.67 -6.41
C ASP A 90 13.09 4.44 -7.31
N THR A 91 13.17 4.10 -8.59
CA THR A 91 14.23 4.60 -9.52
C THR A 91 13.71 5.04 -10.88
N HIS A 92 14.51 5.82 -11.59
CA HIS A 92 14.25 6.44 -12.89
C HIS A 92 14.72 5.58 -14.08
N GLY A 93 14.93 4.27 -13.90
CA GLY A 93 14.92 3.31 -15.01
C GLY A 93 16.26 2.76 -15.53
N CYS A 94 17.42 3.32 -15.17
CA CYS A 94 18.70 2.67 -15.46
C CYS A 94 19.25 1.84 -14.32
N THR A 95 18.55 1.80 -13.18
CA THR A 95 19.01 0.97 -12.08
C THR A 95 18.89 -0.49 -12.47
N VAL A 96 20.01 -1.19 -12.42
CA VAL A 96 20.10 -2.63 -12.66
C VAL A 96 20.46 -3.35 -11.36
N ARG A 97 20.29 -4.67 -11.38
CA ARG A 97 20.60 -5.54 -10.24
C ARG A 97 22.02 -5.32 -9.70
N SER A 98 23.01 -5.16 -10.58
CA SER A 98 24.42 -4.99 -10.19
C SER A 98 24.73 -3.67 -9.47
N ASP A 99 23.80 -2.71 -9.49
CA ASP A 99 23.98 -1.43 -8.82
C ASP A 99 23.72 -1.54 -7.31
N PHE A 100 23.18 -2.68 -6.85
CA PHE A 100 22.93 -2.97 -5.45
C PHE A 100 23.92 -4.00 -4.91
N THR A 101 24.51 -3.70 -3.75
CA THR A 101 25.07 -4.71 -2.85
C THR A 101 23.92 -5.33 -2.06
N VAL A 102 23.90 -6.65 -1.99
CA VAL A 102 22.92 -7.38 -1.19
C VAL A 102 23.65 -8.11 -0.07
N ASP A 103 23.37 -7.69 1.16
CA ASP A 103 23.89 -8.33 2.36
C ASP A 103 22.80 -9.25 2.93
N VAL A 104 23.15 -10.52 3.11
CA VAL A 104 22.24 -11.56 3.58
C VAL A 104 22.78 -12.13 4.88
N GLU A 105 21.96 -12.11 5.93
CA GLU A 105 22.31 -12.63 7.24
C GLU A 105 21.27 -13.66 7.70
N GLN A 106 21.72 -14.74 8.31
CA GLN A 106 20.83 -15.72 8.94
C GLN A 106 20.34 -15.16 10.27
N TYR A 107 19.03 -15.04 10.42
CA TYR A 107 18.41 -14.43 11.61
C TYR A 107 17.91 -15.49 12.61
N ASP A 108 17.10 -16.46 12.18
CA ASP A 108 16.62 -17.55 13.04
C ASP A 108 16.24 -18.78 12.20
N GLY A 109 16.94 -19.90 12.40
CA GLY A 109 16.70 -21.13 11.64
C GLY A 109 16.76 -20.90 10.14
N ASP A 110 15.66 -21.13 9.43
CA ASP A 110 15.53 -20.94 7.99
C ASP A 110 15.10 -19.51 7.60
N ILE A 111 15.12 -18.55 8.53
CA ILE A 111 14.79 -17.15 8.29
C ILE A 111 16.07 -16.33 8.05
N TYR A 112 16.10 -15.61 6.94
CA TYR A 112 17.20 -14.79 6.48
C TYR A 112 16.76 -13.33 6.34
N THR A 113 17.58 -12.40 6.81
CA THR A 113 17.39 -10.98 6.62
C THR A 113 18.21 -10.48 5.45
N VAL A 114 17.62 -9.64 4.61
CA VAL A 114 18.24 -9.11 3.40
C VAL A 114 18.27 -7.59 3.48
N ARG A 115 19.45 -7.01 3.26
CA ARG A 115 19.67 -5.56 3.16
C ARG A 115 20.15 -5.24 1.75
N LEU A 116 19.49 -4.31 1.09
CA LEU A 116 19.90 -3.80 -0.22
C LEU A 116 20.51 -2.41 -0.05
N THR A 117 21.76 -2.26 -0.46
CA THR A 117 22.49 -1.00 -0.44
C THR A 117 22.88 -0.61 -1.86
N ARG A 118 22.45 0.55 -2.33
CA ARG A 118 22.84 1.05 -3.66
C ARG A 118 24.29 1.55 -3.64
N ASN A 119 25.09 1.04 -4.57
CA ASN A 119 26.46 1.48 -4.77
C ASN A 119 26.57 2.59 -5.84
N GLU A 120 25.77 2.48 -6.91
CA GLU A 120 25.81 3.41 -8.04
C GLU A 120 24.54 4.27 -8.06
N PRO A 121 24.66 5.61 -8.03
CA PRO A 121 23.51 6.50 -8.08
C PRO A 121 22.75 6.33 -9.40
N ASP A 122 21.43 6.44 -9.32
CA ASP A 122 20.57 6.47 -10.50
C ASP A 122 20.78 7.79 -11.26
N ARG A 123 21.34 7.70 -12.47
CA ARG A 123 21.66 8.88 -13.31
C ARG A 123 20.60 9.15 -14.37
N CYS A 124 19.50 8.43 -14.36
CA CYS A 124 18.47 8.56 -15.38
C CYS A 124 17.50 9.70 -15.09
N SER A 125 17.02 10.31 -16.17
CA SER A 125 15.99 11.35 -16.15
C SER A 125 14.62 10.86 -16.60
N GLN A 126 14.43 9.55 -16.79
CA GLN A 126 13.14 9.01 -17.18
C GLN A 126 12.18 9.03 -15.98
N ASN A 127 10.93 9.42 -16.21
CA ASN A 127 9.92 9.34 -15.17
C ASN A 127 9.31 7.93 -15.14
N LEU A 128 9.75 7.10 -14.20
CA LEU A 128 9.13 5.82 -13.89
C LEU A 128 8.45 5.92 -12.52
N PRO A 129 7.15 6.25 -12.47
CA PRO A 129 6.44 6.52 -11.22
C PRO A 129 6.37 5.31 -10.28
N TRP A 130 6.57 4.11 -10.81
CA TRP A 130 6.57 2.88 -10.04
C TRP A 130 7.98 2.35 -9.73
N GLY A 131 9.02 2.86 -10.40
CA GLY A 131 10.37 2.34 -10.26
C GLY A 131 10.72 1.20 -11.21
N VAL A 132 11.69 0.37 -10.80
CA VAL A 132 12.12 -0.83 -11.54
C VAL A 132 12.03 -2.07 -10.66
N GLN A 133 11.71 -3.22 -11.27
CA GLN A 133 11.69 -4.51 -10.59
C GLN A 133 13.04 -5.21 -10.76
N LEU A 134 13.64 -5.61 -9.65
CA LEU A 134 14.91 -6.32 -9.57
C LEU A 134 14.67 -7.72 -9.00
N GLY A 135 15.06 -8.76 -9.74
CA GLY A 135 14.94 -10.14 -9.32
C GLY A 135 16.24 -10.68 -8.72
N PHE A 136 16.12 -11.37 -7.59
CA PHE A 136 17.20 -12.03 -6.89
C PHE A 136 16.87 -13.50 -6.61
N GLY A 137 17.58 -14.41 -7.25
CA GLY A 137 17.48 -15.84 -6.96
C GLY A 137 18.10 -16.16 -5.60
N PHE A 138 17.48 -17.07 -4.86
CA PHE A 138 17.94 -17.48 -3.54
C PHE A 138 19.31 -18.14 -3.59
N GLU A 139 19.59 -18.90 -4.66
CA GLU A 139 20.92 -19.49 -4.90
C GLU A 139 22.03 -18.44 -4.94
N GLU A 140 21.75 -17.27 -5.51
CA GLU A 140 22.71 -16.18 -5.61
C GLU A 140 22.83 -15.40 -4.30
N LEU A 141 21.75 -15.36 -3.52
CA LEU A 141 21.73 -14.81 -2.17
C LEU A 141 22.36 -15.75 -1.13
N GLY A 142 22.70 -16.98 -1.51
CA GLY A 142 23.18 -18.01 -0.58
C GLY A 142 22.09 -18.54 0.37
N VAL A 143 20.82 -18.33 0.03
CA VAL A 143 19.66 -18.80 0.80
C VAL A 143 19.26 -20.20 0.30
N PRO A 144 19.10 -21.20 1.19
CA PRO A 144 18.60 -22.51 0.80
C PRO A 144 17.15 -22.44 0.27
N ASN A 145 16.80 -23.34 -0.65
CA ASN A 145 15.43 -23.46 -1.14
C ASN A 145 14.46 -23.69 0.04
N GLY A 146 13.35 -22.95 0.07
CA GLY A 146 12.38 -22.98 1.17
C GLY A 146 12.74 -22.12 2.39
N GLY A 147 13.87 -21.40 2.34
CA GLY A 147 14.19 -20.35 3.33
C GLY A 147 13.18 -19.21 3.28
N SER A 148 12.92 -18.57 4.41
CA SER A 148 12.07 -17.38 4.50
C SER A 148 12.95 -16.12 4.49
N ILE A 149 12.59 -15.13 3.68
CA ILE A 149 13.34 -13.87 3.59
C ILE A 149 12.55 -12.73 4.22
N ILE A 150 13.26 -11.87 4.96
CA ILE A 150 12.77 -10.60 5.48
C ILE A 150 13.66 -9.49 4.93
N VAL A 151 13.10 -8.60 4.12
CA VAL A 151 13.82 -7.43 3.61
C VAL A 151 13.79 -6.31 4.66
N LEU A 152 14.96 -5.79 5.01
CA LEU A 152 15.12 -4.75 6.05
C LEU A 152 15.12 -3.32 5.49
N ASN A 153 15.00 -3.16 4.17
CA ASN A 153 14.85 -1.85 3.55
C ASN A 153 13.52 -1.20 3.94
N PRO A 154 13.49 0.11 4.19
CA PRO A 154 12.26 0.82 4.49
C PRO A 154 11.33 0.81 3.27
N ILE A 155 10.03 0.90 3.50
CA ILE A 155 9.04 0.98 2.42
C ILE A 155 8.74 2.46 2.11
N ASP A 156 8.80 2.85 0.83
CA ASP A 156 8.40 4.19 0.41
C ASP A 156 6.89 4.35 0.55
N GLN A 157 6.48 5.18 1.51
CA GLN A 157 5.07 5.37 1.79
C GLN A 157 4.32 6.17 0.72
N ARG A 158 5.05 6.95 -0.09
CA ARG A 158 4.45 7.76 -1.16
C ARG A 158 3.90 6.90 -2.30
N ALA A 159 4.40 5.67 -2.43
CA ALA A 159 3.95 4.75 -3.48
C ALA A 159 2.48 4.32 -3.34
N TRP A 160 1.92 4.39 -2.13
CA TRP A 160 0.54 3.95 -1.85
C TRP A 160 -0.41 5.08 -1.46
N ASP A 161 0.05 6.33 -1.43
CA ASP A 161 -0.83 7.47 -1.14
C ASP A 161 -1.76 7.76 -2.32
N TRP A 162 -2.99 7.29 -2.23
CA TRP A 162 -4.04 7.52 -3.25
C TRP A 162 -4.45 9.00 -3.38
N ASN A 163 -4.03 9.88 -2.45
CA ASN A 163 -4.34 11.31 -2.47
C ASN A 163 -3.25 12.14 -3.16
N GLU A 164 -2.06 11.57 -3.39
CA GLU A 164 -1.03 12.15 -4.23
C GLU A 164 -0.91 11.31 -5.51
N PRO A 165 -1.08 11.90 -6.71
CA PRO A 165 -0.77 11.17 -7.93
C PRO A 165 0.74 10.87 -7.91
N GLY A 166 1.09 9.60 -7.63
CA GLY A 166 2.47 9.13 -7.47
C GLY A 166 3.41 9.81 -8.45
N ARG A 167 4.42 10.53 -7.90
CA ARG A 167 5.38 11.40 -8.59
C ARG A 167 4.91 11.84 -9.99
N THR A 168 3.86 12.65 -10.08
CA THR A 168 3.68 13.48 -11.28
C THR A 168 4.91 14.35 -11.41
N ALA A 169 5.70 14.10 -12.45
CA ALA A 169 6.91 14.81 -12.84
C ALA A 169 6.85 16.27 -12.38
N GLN A 170 7.53 16.59 -11.28
CA GLN A 170 7.83 17.96 -10.92
C GLN A 170 8.79 18.46 -11.99
N THR A 171 8.19 18.99 -13.06
CA THR A 171 8.82 19.87 -14.03
C THR A 171 9.46 21.01 -13.24
N GLN A 172 10.77 20.90 -13.01
CA GLN A 172 11.57 22.06 -12.65
C GLN A 172 11.48 23.05 -13.82
N ARG A 173 10.89 24.20 -13.54
CA ARG A 173 10.97 25.39 -14.39
C ARG A 173 12.37 25.97 -14.37
#